data_AF-A0A2V6NIY7-F1
#
_entry.id   AF-A0A2V6NIY7-F1
#
_cell.length_a   1.000
_cell.length_b   1.000
_cell.length_c   1.000
_cell.angle_alpha   90.00
_cell.angle_beta   90.00
_cell.angle_gamma   90.00
#
_symmetry.space_group_name_H-M   'P 1'
#
loop_
_entity.id
_entity.type
_entity.pdbx_description
1 polymer ?
#
loop_
_entity_poly.entity_id
_entity_poly.type
_entity_poly.pdbx_seq_one_letter_code
_entity_poly.pdbx_strand_id
1 'polypeptide(L)'
;MQRLLLAVVVVLAALLLARDPYVDKADAFFLDWLLRNTPASGHHAPLTVVEIGGGPTVETQPNQQAPVNSPESRSSAGAVSPLEFALFFQGILEFKPTVVAVEPPLKWRERDKNQEQVFLDQAMRVPKLLLSAELTSTPDPDAPPAEIPGFPHVSGRRGDLPTFTGIQRQPDEDLRLISTIGYVNLPDEATTRVPLLFNYRGEVIPAFALQAFLTWARIPMSEVQIEIGSHIALPGGHKIPINWDGTLMVNPNWSKLGRRFALNELLLLAQQRQKNPALESLHEDLILARTPSNLLAPADVFAATIATLQSNHFVRRVSLLFDGAVVLFIALLASRAVRASRIDLVLGLIAFTAAYCLIAFTVMAR
;
A
#
# COMPACT_ATOMS: atom_id res chain seq x y z
N MET A 1 40.77 32.96 -9.81
CA MET A 1 39.83 33.00 -8.66
C MET A 1 38.35 32.99 -9.08
N GLN A 2 37.92 33.81 -10.05
CA GLN A 2 36.50 33.92 -10.47
C GLN A 2 35.82 32.60 -10.87
N ARG A 3 36.55 31.67 -11.50
CA ARG A 3 36.04 30.36 -11.96
C ARG A 3 35.81 29.34 -10.84
N LEU A 4 36.66 29.39 -9.80
CA LEU A 4 36.55 28.52 -8.63
C LEU A 4 35.39 29.00 -7.75
N LEU A 5 35.22 30.33 -7.66
CA LEU A 5 34.07 30.97 -7.03
C LEU A 5 32.75 30.61 -7.72
N LEU A 6 32.71 30.55 -9.06
CA LEU A 6 31.50 30.19 -9.81
C LEU A 6 31.13 28.70 -9.63
N ALA A 7 32.11 27.80 -9.62
CA ALA A 7 31.88 26.39 -9.29
C ALA A 7 31.42 26.20 -7.85
N VAL A 8 32.01 26.93 -6.90
CA VAL A 8 31.58 26.95 -5.50
C VAL A 8 30.17 27.50 -5.36
N VAL A 9 29.81 28.57 -6.09
CA VAL A 9 28.45 29.13 -6.11
C VAL A 9 27.44 28.17 -6.73
N VAL A 10 27.79 27.44 -7.80
CA VAL A 10 26.91 26.40 -8.38
C VAL A 10 26.73 25.24 -7.41
N VAL A 11 27.78 24.81 -6.71
CA VAL A 11 27.70 23.76 -5.68
C VAL A 11 26.89 24.22 -4.47
N LEU A 12 27.07 25.47 -4.02
CA LEU A 12 26.28 26.07 -2.95
C LEU A 12 24.83 26.26 -3.37
N ALA A 13 24.57 26.67 -4.61
CA ALA A 13 23.22 26.78 -5.16
C ALA A 13 22.56 25.41 -5.28
N ALA A 14 23.28 24.38 -5.73
CA ALA A 14 22.79 23.01 -5.76
C ALA A 14 22.53 22.45 -4.35
N LEU A 15 23.37 22.77 -3.37
CA LEU A 15 23.15 22.43 -1.95
C LEU A 15 21.97 23.19 -1.33
N LEU A 16 21.77 24.45 -1.72
CA LEU A 16 20.63 25.27 -1.29
C LEU A 16 19.32 24.78 -1.93
N LEU A 17 19.33 24.45 -3.22
CA LEU A 17 18.22 23.85 -3.95
C LEU A 17 17.90 22.45 -3.43
N ALA A 18 18.90 21.64 -3.07
CA ALA A 18 18.69 20.33 -2.43
C ALA A 18 18.13 20.44 -0.99
N ARG A 19 18.17 21.64 -0.39
CA ARG A 19 17.51 21.95 0.89
C ARG A 19 16.20 22.72 0.72
N ASP A 20 15.82 23.02 -0.52
CA ASP A 20 14.63 23.79 -0.80
C ASP A 20 13.40 22.87 -0.71
N PRO A 21 12.43 23.17 0.17
CA PRO A 21 11.21 22.37 0.31
C PRO A 21 10.39 22.29 -0.99
N TYR A 22 10.56 23.21 -1.94
CA TYR A 22 9.90 23.14 -3.24
C TYR A 22 10.51 22.08 -4.15
N VAL A 23 11.83 21.83 -4.05
CA VAL A 23 12.51 20.77 -4.79
C VAL A 23 12.12 19.41 -4.24
N ASP A 24 12.06 19.26 -2.92
CA ASP A 24 11.57 18.02 -2.28
C ASP A 24 10.13 17.68 -2.69
N LYS A 25 9.27 18.69 -2.84
CA LYS A 25 7.89 18.51 -3.33
C LYS A 25 7.86 18.12 -4.80
N ALA A 26 8.68 18.74 -5.64
CA ALA A 26 8.77 18.41 -7.06
C ALA A 26 9.32 16.99 -7.27
N ASP A 27 10.32 16.58 -6.48
CA ASP A 27 10.86 15.23 -6.49
C ASP A 27 9.83 14.20 -6.01
N ALA A 28 9.12 14.50 -4.91
CA ALA A 28 8.02 13.65 -4.45
C ALA A 28 6.91 13.48 -5.49
N PHE A 29 6.54 14.57 -6.19
CA PHE A 29 5.56 14.52 -7.27
C PHE A 29 6.08 13.70 -8.47
N PHE A 30 7.32 13.92 -8.88
CA PHE A 30 7.92 13.16 -9.98
C PHE A 30 8.02 11.67 -9.64
N LEU A 31 8.41 11.34 -8.41
CA LEU A 31 8.51 9.96 -7.93
C LEU A 31 7.13 9.29 -7.86
N ASP A 32 6.11 10.00 -7.37
CA ASP A 32 4.72 9.52 -7.37
C ASP A 32 4.24 9.25 -8.80
N TRP A 33 4.50 10.20 -9.72
CA TRP A 33 4.20 10.02 -11.14
C TRP A 33 4.95 8.83 -11.74
N LEU A 34 6.25 8.68 -11.46
CA LEU A 34 7.07 7.59 -11.98
C LEU A 34 6.53 6.24 -11.51
N LEU A 35 6.25 6.10 -10.20
CA LEU A 35 5.76 4.84 -9.63
C LEU A 35 4.39 4.46 -10.20
N ARG A 36 3.48 5.43 -10.38
CA ARG A 36 2.17 5.18 -11.02
C ARG A 36 2.28 4.73 -12.47
N ASN A 37 3.29 5.19 -13.20
CA ASN A 37 3.47 4.86 -14.62
C ASN A 37 4.43 3.67 -14.86
N THR A 38 5.14 3.21 -13.82
CA THR A 38 6.04 2.07 -13.93
C THR A 38 5.23 0.77 -13.87
N PRO A 39 5.31 -0.12 -14.89
CA PRO A 39 4.59 -1.38 -14.86
C PRO A 39 5.07 -2.26 -13.69
N ALA A 40 4.20 -3.15 -13.23
CA ALA A 40 4.60 -4.16 -12.26
C ALA A 40 5.50 -5.19 -12.96
N SER A 41 6.79 -5.18 -12.63
CA SER A 41 7.75 -6.21 -13.02
C SER A 41 8.17 -6.99 -11.78
N GLY A 42 7.93 -8.30 -11.78
CA GLY A 42 8.19 -9.16 -10.63
C GLY A 42 7.57 -10.55 -10.77
N HIS A 43 7.97 -11.47 -9.88
CA HIS A 43 7.31 -12.76 -9.76
C HIS A 43 5.94 -12.58 -9.09
N HIS A 44 5.00 -13.48 -9.43
CA HIS A 44 3.66 -13.49 -8.84
C HIS A 44 3.74 -13.55 -7.31
N ALA A 45 3.05 -12.63 -6.63
CA ALA A 45 2.99 -12.60 -5.17
C ALA A 45 1.93 -13.60 -4.67
N PRO A 46 2.12 -14.29 -3.54
CA PRO A 46 1.13 -15.19 -2.94
C PRO A 46 -0.02 -14.40 -2.29
N LEU A 47 -0.73 -13.64 -3.13
CA LEU A 47 -1.83 -12.74 -2.80
C LEU A 47 -2.95 -12.99 -3.80
N THR A 48 -4.16 -13.18 -3.28
CA THR A 48 -5.38 -13.24 -4.09
C THR A 48 -6.35 -12.19 -3.57
N VAL A 49 -6.75 -11.26 -4.43
CA VAL A 49 -7.72 -10.20 -4.12
C VAL A 49 -9.08 -10.60 -4.67
N VAL A 50 -10.11 -10.51 -3.84
CA VAL A 50 -11.49 -10.78 -4.23
C VAL A 50 -12.34 -9.54 -4.05
N GLU A 51 -12.95 -9.09 -5.14
CA GLU A 51 -13.81 -7.90 -5.18
C GLU A 51 -15.27 -8.29 -4.92
N ILE A 52 -15.87 -7.67 -3.90
CA ILE A 52 -17.22 -7.93 -3.40
C ILE A 52 -18.06 -6.66 -3.58
N GLY A 53 -19.22 -6.76 -4.22
CA GLY A 53 -20.14 -5.62 -4.41
C GLY A 53 -19.87 -4.73 -5.62
N GLY A 54 -18.92 -5.08 -6.49
CA GLY A 54 -18.71 -4.46 -7.81
C GLY A 54 -19.31 -5.32 -8.94
N GLY A 55 -20.00 -4.69 -9.90
CA GLY A 55 -20.36 -5.33 -11.17
C GLY A 55 -19.11 -5.78 -11.95
N PRO A 56 -19.25 -6.64 -12.98
CA PRO A 56 -18.13 -7.35 -13.60
C PRO A 56 -17.02 -6.39 -14.06
N THR A 57 -15.78 -6.75 -13.72
CA THR A 57 -14.55 -6.06 -14.07
C THR A 57 -14.33 -6.13 -15.59
N VAL A 58 -14.93 -5.22 -16.34
CA VAL A 58 -14.54 -5.02 -17.75
C VAL A 58 -13.27 -4.18 -17.73
N GLU A 59 -12.15 -4.80 -18.07
CA GLU A 59 -10.91 -4.11 -18.45
C GLU A 59 -11.25 -3.10 -19.55
N THR A 60 -11.47 -1.84 -19.14
CA THR A 60 -11.87 -0.81 -20.08
C THR A 60 -10.61 -0.30 -20.78
N GLN A 61 -10.48 -0.68 -22.04
CA GLN A 61 -9.54 -0.08 -22.98
C GLN A 61 -9.64 1.47 -22.94
N PRO A 62 -8.52 2.19 -23.06
CA PRO A 62 -8.39 3.60 -22.69
C PRO A 62 -9.02 4.59 -23.70
N ASN A 63 -10.23 4.35 -24.21
CA ASN A 63 -10.85 5.30 -25.15
C ASN A 63 -12.39 5.27 -25.24
N GLN A 64 -13.11 5.22 -24.12
CA GLN A 64 -14.54 5.57 -24.13
C GLN A 64 -14.86 6.61 -23.06
N GLN A 65 -15.29 7.78 -23.52
CA GLN A 65 -15.72 8.92 -22.72
C GLN A 65 -16.89 8.50 -21.81
N ALA A 66 -16.72 8.75 -20.51
CA ALA A 66 -17.73 8.53 -19.49
C ALA A 66 -18.97 9.43 -19.74
N PRO A 67 -20.21 8.92 -19.55
CA PRO A 67 -21.38 9.77 -19.50
C PRO A 67 -21.35 10.67 -18.26
N VAL A 68 -21.63 11.94 -18.48
CA VAL A 68 -21.59 13.05 -17.53
C VAL A 68 -22.66 12.93 -16.44
N ASN A 69 -22.20 13.04 -15.19
CA ASN A 69 -22.85 13.55 -13.97
C ASN A 69 -24.39 13.47 -13.84
N SER A 70 -24.86 12.67 -12.87
CA SER A 70 -26.09 12.94 -12.12
C SER A 70 -25.73 13.20 -10.63
N PRO A 71 -26.14 14.32 -10.00
CA PRO A 71 -25.59 14.75 -8.70
C PRO A 71 -26.29 14.19 -7.44
N GLU A 72 -27.11 13.14 -7.53
CA GLU A 72 -27.96 12.70 -6.40
C GLU A 72 -27.56 11.38 -5.72
N SER A 73 -26.45 10.74 -6.08
CA SER A 73 -26.05 9.44 -5.48
C SER A 73 -24.94 9.52 -4.41
N ARG A 74 -24.76 10.68 -3.76
CA ARG A 74 -23.70 10.88 -2.74
C ARG A 74 -24.04 10.37 -1.33
N SER A 75 -25.11 9.58 -1.12
CA SER A 75 -25.52 9.13 0.23
C SER A 75 -25.70 7.62 0.43
N SER A 76 -25.34 6.76 -0.53
CA SER A 76 -25.25 5.29 -0.33
C SER A 76 -24.40 4.62 -1.41
N ALA A 77 -23.07 4.77 -1.33
CA ALA A 77 -22.19 3.75 -1.90
C ALA A 77 -22.41 2.47 -1.08
N GLY A 78 -22.97 1.44 -1.72
CA GLY A 78 -23.64 0.32 -1.08
C GLY A 78 -22.84 -0.36 0.02
N ALA A 79 -23.37 -0.35 1.24
CA ALA A 79 -22.91 -1.26 2.28
C ALA A 79 -23.20 -2.69 1.81
N VAL A 80 -22.14 -3.43 1.50
CA VAL A 80 -22.21 -4.84 1.09
C VAL A 80 -22.87 -5.65 2.18
N SER A 81 -23.83 -6.48 1.77
CA SER A 81 -24.66 -7.24 2.70
C SER A 81 -23.85 -8.32 3.43
N PRO A 82 -24.22 -8.70 4.67
CA PRO A 82 -23.57 -9.83 5.35
C PRO A 82 -23.62 -11.12 4.51
N LEU A 83 -24.70 -11.29 3.73
CA LEU A 83 -24.89 -12.45 2.87
C LEU A 83 -23.86 -12.53 1.72
N GLU A 84 -23.50 -11.41 1.10
CA GLU A 84 -22.44 -11.38 0.07
C GLU A 84 -21.09 -11.81 0.64
N PHE A 85 -20.77 -11.38 1.86
CA PHE A 85 -19.59 -11.86 2.56
C PHE A 85 -19.70 -13.34 2.95
N ALA A 86 -20.87 -13.82 3.34
CA ALA A 86 -21.09 -15.24 3.62
C ALA A 86 -20.87 -16.09 2.37
N LEU A 87 -21.35 -15.64 1.20
CA LEU A 87 -21.10 -16.28 -0.10
C LEU A 87 -19.61 -16.26 -0.46
N PHE A 88 -18.93 -15.14 -0.23
CA PHE A 88 -17.48 -15.06 -0.38
C PHE A 88 -16.77 -16.12 0.46
N PHE A 89 -17.10 -16.22 1.76
CA PHE A 89 -16.51 -17.22 2.64
C PHE A 89 -16.84 -18.64 2.18
N GLN A 90 -18.08 -18.91 1.78
CA GLN A 90 -18.46 -20.22 1.24
C GLN A 90 -17.62 -20.59 0.01
N GLY A 91 -17.42 -19.65 -0.92
CA GLY A 91 -16.63 -19.88 -2.13
C GLY A 91 -15.15 -20.11 -1.84
N ILE A 92 -14.55 -19.29 -0.97
CA ILE A 92 -13.12 -19.41 -0.67
C ILE A 92 -12.81 -20.63 0.19
N LEU A 93 -13.70 -20.99 1.13
CA LEU A 93 -13.49 -22.14 2.03
C LEU A 93 -13.35 -23.47 1.29
N GLU A 94 -13.92 -23.59 0.09
CA GLU A 94 -13.65 -24.73 -0.79
C GLU A 94 -12.15 -24.89 -1.01
N PHE A 95 -11.40 -23.81 -1.23
CA PHE A 95 -9.96 -23.85 -1.47
C PHE A 95 -9.11 -23.99 -0.20
N LYS A 96 -9.73 -24.10 0.99
CA LYS A 96 -9.06 -24.26 2.30
C LYS A 96 -7.97 -23.19 2.54
N PRO A 97 -8.33 -21.89 2.51
CA PRO A 97 -7.37 -20.81 2.69
C PRO A 97 -6.76 -20.85 4.09
N THR A 98 -5.48 -20.52 4.19
CA THR A 98 -4.81 -20.40 5.50
C THR A 98 -5.16 -19.08 6.19
N VAL A 99 -5.19 -17.98 5.43
CA VAL A 99 -5.44 -16.63 5.94
C VAL A 99 -6.42 -15.89 5.03
N VAL A 100 -7.44 -15.27 5.63
CA VAL A 100 -8.36 -14.37 4.93
C VAL A 100 -8.39 -13.03 5.66
N ALA A 101 -8.14 -11.95 4.93
CA ALA A 101 -8.18 -10.58 5.40
C ALA A 101 -9.35 -9.85 4.75
N VAL A 102 -10.15 -9.13 5.53
CA VAL A 102 -11.27 -8.31 5.05
C VAL A 102 -10.92 -6.84 5.24
N GLU A 103 -10.75 -6.12 4.14
CA GLU A 103 -10.37 -4.70 4.12
C GLU A 103 -11.45 -3.76 4.67
N PRO A 104 -12.74 -3.84 4.28
CA PRO A 104 -13.73 -2.90 4.79
C PRO A 104 -14.11 -3.20 6.25
N PRO A 105 -14.22 -2.18 7.13
CA PRO A 105 -14.63 -2.40 8.51
C PRO A 105 -16.08 -2.88 8.53
N LEU A 106 -16.27 -4.14 8.93
CA LEU A 106 -17.57 -4.78 8.94
C LEU A 106 -18.37 -4.32 10.16
N LYS A 107 -19.35 -3.44 9.94
CA LYS A 107 -20.33 -3.07 10.96
C LYS A 107 -21.70 -2.95 10.32
N TRP A 108 -22.54 -3.93 10.57
CA TRP A 108 -23.86 -4.00 9.96
C TRP A 108 -24.93 -3.36 10.85
N ARG A 109 -26.09 -3.11 10.24
CA ARG A 109 -27.24 -2.57 10.96
C ARG A 109 -27.91 -3.69 11.73
N GLU A 110 -28.55 -3.33 12.83
CA GLU A 110 -29.18 -4.31 13.72
C GLU A 110 -30.26 -5.17 13.04
N ARG A 111 -30.91 -4.63 12.01
CA ARG A 111 -31.88 -5.34 11.16
C ARG A 111 -31.29 -6.52 10.38
N ASP A 112 -29.99 -6.51 10.14
CA ASP A 112 -29.27 -7.49 9.32
C ASP A 112 -28.62 -8.60 10.18
N LYS A 113 -28.82 -8.57 11.52
CA LYS A 113 -28.27 -9.54 12.49
C LYS A 113 -28.54 -11.01 12.14
N ASN A 114 -29.71 -11.32 11.59
CA ASN A 114 -30.03 -12.71 11.19
C ASN A 114 -29.14 -13.19 10.03
N GLN A 115 -28.75 -12.29 9.12
CA GLN A 115 -27.83 -12.62 8.03
C GLN A 115 -26.38 -12.66 8.51
N GLU A 116 -26.04 -11.83 9.51
CA GLU A 116 -24.74 -11.83 10.16
C GLU A 116 -24.43 -13.16 10.86
N GLN A 117 -25.42 -13.86 11.41
CA GLN A 117 -25.22 -15.21 11.96
C GLN A 117 -24.71 -16.20 10.90
N VAL A 118 -25.28 -16.17 9.68
CA VAL A 118 -24.83 -17.03 8.57
C VAL A 118 -23.40 -16.70 8.17
N PHE A 119 -23.05 -15.40 8.17
CA PHE A 119 -21.69 -14.95 7.95
C PHE A 119 -20.74 -15.46 9.05
N LEU A 120 -21.11 -15.30 10.32
CA LEU A 120 -20.33 -15.71 11.49
C LEU A 120 -20.01 -17.21 11.44
N ASP A 121 -21.00 -18.04 11.10
CA ASP A 121 -20.82 -19.49 10.95
C ASP A 121 -19.77 -19.86 9.90
N GLN A 122 -19.72 -19.14 8.78
CA GLN A 122 -18.68 -19.36 7.77
C GLN A 122 -17.33 -18.78 8.21
N ALA A 123 -17.33 -17.60 8.83
CA ALA A 123 -16.13 -16.92 9.32
C ALA A 123 -15.38 -17.77 10.36
N MET A 124 -16.09 -18.46 11.25
CA MET A 124 -15.50 -19.39 12.24
C MET A 124 -14.74 -20.56 11.61
N ARG A 125 -15.04 -20.92 10.35
CA ARG A 125 -14.36 -22.02 9.64
C ARG A 125 -13.02 -21.59 9.04
N VAL A 126 -12.73 -20.29 9.04
CA VAL A 126 -11.48 -19.75 8.51
C VAL A 126 -10.37 -19.90 9.57
N PRO A 127 -9.23 -20.53 9.23
CA PRO A 127 -8.18 -20.77 10.22
C PRO A 127 -7.59 -19.51 10.84
N LYS A 128 -7.36 -18.48 10.02
CA LYS A 128 -6.89 -17.15 10.44
C LYS A 128 -7.70 -16.09 9.71
N LEU A 129 -8.61 -15.47 10.44
CA LEU A 129 -9.41 -14.35 9.97
C LEU A 129 -8.82 -13.04 10.46
N LEU A 130 -8.61 -12.10 9.55
CA LEU A 130 -8.21 -10.74 9.86
C LEU A 130 -9.31 -9.78 9.40
N LEU A 131 -9.82 -8.98 10.33
CA LEU A 131 -10.85 -7.99 10.07
C LEU A 131 -10.29 -6.58 10.27
N SER A 132 -10.79 -5.63 9.51
CA SER A 132 -10.36 -4.25 9.65
C SER A 132 -11.14 -3.48 10.70
N ALA A 133 -10.45 -2.52 11.30
CA ALA A 133 -11.00 -1.48 12.14
C ALA A 133 -10.39 -0.13 11.75
N GLU A 134 -11.03 0.95 12.17
CA GLU A 134 -10.58 2.31 11.95
C GLU A 134 -10.36 3.00 13.29
N LEU A 135 -9.23 3.68 13.39
CA LEU A 135 -8.84 4.51 14.51
C LEU A 135 -9.30 5.95 14.33
N THR A 136 -9.41 6.68 15.44
CA THR A 136 -9.69 8.12 15.44
C THR A 136 -8.79 8.82 16.46
N SER A 137 -8.45 10.07 16.18
CA SER A 137 -7.76 10.97 17.11
C SER A 137 -8.73 11.73 18.02
N THR A 138 -10.04 11.66 17.74
CA THR A 138 -11.12 12.26 18.52
C THR A 138 -12.10 11.18 18.99
N PRO A 139 -11.70 10.33 19.96
CA PRO A 139 -12.60 9.36 20.58
C PRO A 139 -13.79 10.06 21.24
N ASP A 140 -14.89 9.32 21.32
CA ASP A 140 -15.98 9.64 22.25
C ASP A 140 -15.43 9.59 23.69
N PRO A 141 -15.52 10.68 24.48
CA PRO A 141 -15.01 10.73 25.85
C PRO A 141 -15.70 9.73 26.79
N ASP A 142 -16.91 9.28 26.45
CA ASP A 142 -17.69 8.33 27.26
C ASP A 142 -17.41 6.87 26.90
N ALA A 143 -16.70 6.60 25.80
CA ALA A 143 -16.33 5.25 25.40
C ALA A 143 -15.13 4.74 26.22
N PRO A 144 -15.19 3.51 26.75
CA PRO A 144 -14.07 2.96 27.49
C PRO A 144 -12.84 2.84 26.58
N PRO A 145 -11.64 3.18 27.07
CA PRO A 145 -10.43 3.02 26.29
C PRO A 145 -10.20 1.55 25.94
N ALA A 146 -10.09 1.25 24.66
CA ALA A 146 -9.67 -0.07 24.20
C ALA A 146 -8.15 -0.22 24.36
N GLU A 147 -7.70 -1.33 24.95
CA GLU A 147 -6.29 -1.68 24.97
C GLU A 147 -5.95 -2.48 23.71
N ILE A 148 -5.05 -1.95 22.90
CA ILE A 148 -4.56 -2.60 21.67
C ILE A 148 -3.12 -3.04 21.93
N PRO A 149 -2.78 -4.33 21.76
CA PRO A 149 -1.42 -4.79 21.99
C PRO A 149 -0.47 -4.18 20.96
N GLY A 150 0.54 -3.47 21.45
CA GLY A 150 1.63 -2.92 20.65
C GLY A 150 2.77 -3.90 20.44
N PHE A 151 3.71 -3.51 19.58
CA PHE A 151 4.99 -4.20 19.43
C PHE A 151 5.84 -4.04 20.70
N PRO A 152 6.36 -5.13 21.28
CA PRO A 152 7.16 -5.05 22.50
C PRO A 152 8.57 -4.48 22.27
N HIS A 153 9.12 -4.63 21.06
CA HIS A 153 10.51 -4.24 20.75
C HIS A 153 10.56 -3.06 19.78
N VAL A 154 10.44 -1.85 20.33
CA VAL A 154 10.40 -0.61 19.54
C VAL A 154 11.48 0.36 20.01
N SER A 155 12.35 0.76 19.08
CA SER A 155 13.37 1.78 19.24
C SER A 155 13.19 2.94 18.25
N GLY A 156 13.80 4.08 18.54
CA GLY A 156 13.69 5.29 17.71
C GLY A 156 12.59 6.26 18.17
N ARG A 157 12.40 7.34 17.40
CA ARG A 157 11.53 8.46 17.76
C ARG A 157 10.08 8.17 17.35
N ARG A 158 9.19 7.99 18.33
CA ARG A 158 7.75 7.70 18.10
C ARG A 158 6.91 8.90 17.68
N GLY A 159 7.40 10.12 17.93
CA GLY A 159 6.63 11.35 17.82
C GLY A 159 6.15 11.71 16.41
N ASP A 160 6.72 11.08 15.39
CA ASP A 160 6.41 11.36 14.00
C ASP A 160 5.42 10.35 13.38
N LEU A 161 5.04 9.30 14.13
CA LEU A 161 4.06 8.31 13.68
C LEU A 161 2.63 8.89 13.70
N PRO A 162 1.74 8.49 12.77
CA PRO A 162 0.33 8.85 12.82
C PRO A 162 -0.27 8.41 14.16
N THR A 163 -0.79 9.38 14.91
CA THR A 163 -1.19 9.18 16.30
C THR A 163 -2.70 9.17 16.47
N PHE A 164 -3.20 8.14 17.14
CA PHE A 164 -4.61 7.92 17.42
C PHE A 164 -4.84 7.64 18.90
N THR A 165 -6.05 7.95 19.36
CA THR A 165 -6.44 7.88 20.78
C THR A 165 -7.72 7.07 20.98
N GLY A 166 -8.45 6.75 19.91
CA GLY A 166 -9.71 6.02 19.91
C GLY A 166 -9.89 5.07 18.73
N ILE A 167 -10.96 4.28 18.79
CA ILE A 167 -11.44 3.44 17.68
C ILE A 167 -12.75 4.05 17.18
N GLN A 168 -12.83 4.36 15.89
CA GLN A 168 -14.00 4.94 15.24
C GLN A 168 -14.98 3.84 14.79
N ARG A 169 -14.48 2.85 14.06
CA ARG A 169 -15.25 1.72 13.54
C ARG A 169 -14.51 0.43 13.85
N GLN A 170 -15.23 -0.56 14.33
CA GLN A 170 -14.71 -1.90 14.55
C GLN A 170 -15.83 -2.92 14.38
N PRO A 171 -15.48 -4.19 14.09
CA PRO A 171 -16.44 -5.28 14.08
C PRO A 171 -17.08 -5.50 15.45
N ASP A 172 -18.24 -6.15 15.42
CA ASP A 172 -18.96 -6.55 16.62
C ASP A 172 -18.15 -7.55 17.46
N GLU A 173 -18.47 -7.65 18.74
CA GLU A 173 -17.67 -8.40 19.72
C GLU A 173 -17.44 -9.86 19.32
N ASP A 174 -18.49 -10.55 18.87
CA ASP A 174 -18.41 -11.95 18.43
C ASP A 174 -17.39 -12.15 17.31
N LEU A 175 -17.30 -11.18 16.39
CA LEU A 175 -16.32 -11.21 15.31
C LEU A 175 -14.91 -10.92 15.78
N ARG A 176 -14.74 -10.01 16.75
CA ARG A 176 -13.44 -9.71 17.34
C ARG A 176 -12.88 -10.90 18.13
N LEU A 177 -13.73 -11.76 18.69
CA LEU A 177 -13.30 -12.96 19.41
C LEU A 177 -12.69 -14.03 18.49
N ILE A 178 -13.16 -14.12 17.25
CA ILE A 178 -12.73 -15.13 16.27
C ILE A 178 -11.70 -14.60 15.25
N SER A 179 -11.35 -13.31 15.32
CA SER A 179 -10.50 -12.66 14.34
C SER A 179 -9.38 -11.84 14.98
N THR A 180 -8.37 -11.55 14.16
CA THR A 180 -7.34 -10.57 14.48
C THR A 180 -7.71 -9.23 13.85
N ILE A 181 -7.52 -8.13 14.57
CA ILE A 181 -7.87 -6.80 14.09
C ILE A 181 -6.67 -6.12 13.42
N GLY A 182 -6.89 -5.56 12.23
CA GLY A 182 -5.94 -4.71 11.52
C GLY A 182 -6.50 -3.32 11.26
N TYR A 183 -5.67 -2.28 11.31
CA TYR A 183 -6.16 -0.88 11.23
C TYR A 183 -5.95 -0.27 9.83
N VAL A 184 -7.02 0.21 9.20
CA VAL A 184 -7.02 0.65 7.79
C VAL A 184 -6.89 2.17 7.60
N ASN A 185 -6.43 2.90 8.62
CA ASN A 185 -6.28 4.35 8.56
C ASN A 185 -5.26 4.77 7.48
N LEU A 186 -5.76 5.19 6.33
CA LEU A 186 -4.95 5.77 5.26
C LEU A 186 -5.12 7.30 5.24
N PRO A 187 -4.02 8.06 5.05
CA PRO A 187 -4.12 9.47 4.68
C PRO A 187 -4.86 9.63 3.34
N ASP A 188 -5.61 10.73 3.17
CA ASP A 188 -6.39 10.99 1.95
C ASP A 188 -5.54 11.04 0.65
N GLU A 189 -4.22 11.25 0.77
CA GLU A 189 -3.25 11.35 -0.34
C GLU A 189 -2.38 10.09 -0.52
N ALA A 190 -2.66 9.00 0.20
CA ALA A 190 -1.75 7.85 0.37
C ALA A 190 -1.75 6.85 -0.79
N THR A 191 -1.57 7.29 -2.03
CA THR A 191 -1.44 6.35 -3.16
C THR A 191 -0.13 5.58 -3.14
N THR A 192 0.94 6.22 -2.68
CA THR A 192 2.32 5.72 -2.83
C THR A 192 3.06 5.63 -1.50
N ARG A 193 2.63 6.36 -0.47
CA ARG A 193 3.15 6.26 0.90
C ARG A 193 2.10 5.66 1.81
N VAL A 194 2.36 4.46 2.29
CA VAL A 194 1.39 3.67 3.04
C VAL A 194 1.90 3.49 4.46
N PRO A 195 1.14 3.88 5.49
CA PRO A 195 1.54 3.66 6.87
C PRO A 195 1.58 2.16 7.16
N LEU A 196 2.70 1.69 7.75
CA LEU A 196 2.80 0.35 8.30
C LEU A 196 2.64 0.33 9.83
N LEU A 197 2.87 1.47 10.47
CA LEU A 197 2.89 1.63 11.91
C LEU A 197 2.02 2.81 12.31
N PHE A 198 1.30 2.65 13.41
CA PHE A 198 0.57 3.73 14.07
C PHE A 198 1.01 3.86 15.51
N ASN A 199 0.89 5.06 16.07
CA ASN A 199 1.01 5.30 17.49
C ASN A 199 -0.38 5.37 18.11
N TYR A 200 -0.73 4.37 18.91
CA TYR A 200 -1.98 4.35 19.64
C TYR A 200 -1.70 4.51 21.13
N ARG A 201 -2.04 5.69 21.67
CA ARG A 201 -1.88 6.01 23.10
C ARG A 201 -0.47 5.73 23.66
N GLY A 202 0.57 5.89 22.84
CA GLY A 202 1.97 5.68 23.22
C GLY A 202 2.54 4.31 22.81
N GLU A 203 1.68 3.36 22.47
CA GLU A 203 2.05 2.04 21.94
C GLU A 203 2.17 2.09 20.41
N VAL A 204 3.17 1.40 19.86
CA VAL A 204 3.31 1.27 18.40
C VAL A 204 2.57 0.01 17.97
N ILE A 205 1.57 0.17 17.12
CA ILE A 205 0.71 -0.91 16.64
C ILE A 205 0.85 -1.08 15.12
N PRO A 206 0.62 -2.28 14.58
CA PRO A 206 0.67 -2.52 13.14
C PRO A 206 -0.55 -1.93 12.43
N ALA A 207 -0.31 -1.35 11.25
CA ALA A 207 -1.36 -1.08 10.29
C ALA A 207 -1.85 -2.39 9.63
N PHE A 208 -3.01 -2.33 8.97
CA PHE A 208 -3.67 -3.48 8.36
C PHE A 208 -2.77 -4.29 7.44
N ALA A 209 -2.05 -3.64 6.52
CA ALA A 209 -1.16 -4.33 5.58
C ALA A 209 -0.02 -5.08 6.27
N LEU A 210 0.59 -4.48 7.30
CA LEU A 210 1.64 -5.13 8.07
C LEU A 210 1.07 -6.30 8.89
N GLN A 211 -0.08 -6.12 9.53
CA GLN A 211 -0.73 -7.17 10.31
C GLN A 211 -1.14 -8.36 9.44
N ALA A 212 -1.69 -8.11 8.25
CA ALA A 212 -2.02 -9.12 7.26
C ALA A 212 -0.78 -9.92 6.84
N PHE A 213 0.31 -9.22 6.53
CA PHE A 213 1.57 -9.86 6.18
C PHE A 213 2.14 -10.70 7.33
N LEU A 214 2.20 -10.18 8.56
CA LEU A 214 2.70 -10.91 9.73
C LEU A 214 1.87 -12.16 10.02
N THR A 215 0.54 -12.07 9.87
CA THR A 215 -0.38 -13.19 10.06
C THR A 215 -0.13 -14.28 9.01
N TRP A 216 0.05 -13.91 7.75
CA TRP A 216 0.36 -14.84 6.66
C TRP A 216 1.74 -15.48 6.81
N ALA A 217 2.76 -14.68 7.14
CA ALA A 217 4.12 -15.16 7.38
C ALA A 217 4.25 -15.95 8.70
N ARG A 218 3.19 -16.00 9.52
CA ARG A 218 3.14 -16.64 10.84
C ARG A 218 4.19 -16.09 11.82
N ILE A 219 4.47 -14.79 11.73
CA ILE A 219 5.45 -14.09 12.57
C ILE A 219 4.70 -13.41 13.73
N PRO A 220 4.96 -13.80 14.99
CA PRO A 220 4.35 -13.13 16.13
C PRO A 220 4.98 -11.74 16.34
N MET A 221 4.21 -10.78 16.84
CA MET A 221 4.68 -9.41 17.08
C MET A 221 5.87 -9.34 18.04
N SER A 222 6.03 -10.33 18.93
CA SER A 222 7.17 -10.43 19.84
C SER A 222 8.52 -10.67 19.16
N GLU A 223 8.52 -11.25 17.96
CA GLU A 223 9.74 -11.52 17.20
C GLU A 223 10.13 -10.36 16.27
N VAL A 224 9.25 -9.37 16.14
CA VAL A 224 9.47 -8.20 15.29
C VAL A 224 10.23 -7.13 16.07
N GLN A 225 11.31 -6.61 15.50
CA GLN A 225 12.05 -5.48 16.05
C GLN A 225 11.88 -4.26 15.17
N ILE A 226 11.44 -3.15 15.76
CA ILE A 226 11.15 -1.92 15.03
C ILE A 226 12.18 -0.87 15.38
N GLU A 227 12.87 -0.36 14.36
CA GLU A 227 13.70 0.84 14.45
C GLU A 227 13.02 1.95 13.62
N ILE A 228 12.28 2.84 14.30
CA ILE A 228 11.48 3.88 13.63
C ILE A 228 12.39 4.81 12.84
N GLY A 229 12.04 5.05 11.57
CA GLY A 229 12.84 5.85 10.63
C GLY A 229 13.93 5.08 9.89
N SER A 230 14.03 3.78 10.10
CA SER A 230 15.05 2.93 9.51
C SER A 230 14.44 1.67 8.90
N HIS A 231 14.05 0.70 9.72
CA HIS A 231 13.49 -0.57 9.24
C HIS A 231 12.70 -1.31 10.32
N ILE A 232 11.85 -2.22 9.87
CA ILE A 232 11.25 -3.29 10.66
C ILE A 232 12.05 -4.55 10.36
N ALA A 233 12.75 -5.08 11.36
CA ALA A 233 13.47 -6.34 11.29
C ALA A 233 12.55 -7.50 11.68
N LEU A 234 12.50 -8.49 10.78
CA LEU A 234 11.76 -9.73 10.93
C LEU A 234 12.72 -10.87 11.27
N PRO A 235 12.20 -11.99 11.82
CA PRO A 235 12.99 -13.21 11.97
C PRO A 235 13.59 -13.65 10.63
N GLY A 236 14.79 -14.26 10.67
CA GLY A 236 15.49 -14.69 9.46
C GLY A 236 16.17 -13.56 8.67
N GLY A 237 16.42 -12.40 9.29
CA GLY A 237 17.24 -11.33 8.71
C GLY A 237 16.54 -10.47 7.65
N HIS A 238 15.23 -10.65 7.45
CA HIS A 238 14.45 -9.84 6.52
C HIS A 238 14.21 -8.45 7.11
N LYS A 239 14.32 -7.41 6.27
CA LYS A 239 14.21 -6.01 6.70
C LYS A 239 13.27 -5.25 5.78
N ILE A 240 12.17 -4.75 6.35
CA ILE A 240 11.23 -3.87 5.66
C ILE A 240 11.69 -2.43 5.93
N PRO A 241 12.06 -1.64 4.91
CA PRO A 241 12.43 -0.25 5.12
C PRO A 241 11.20 0.57 5.54
N ILE A 242 11.37 1.47 6.50
CA ILE A 242 10.32 2.42 6.90
C ILE A 242 10.88 3.83 6.99
N ASN A 243 10.06 4.80 6.63
CA ASN A 243 10.35 6.22 6.81
C ASN A 243 10.19 6.63 8.28
N TRP A 244 10.59 7.86 8.58
CA TRP A 244 10.51 8.46 9.92
C TRP A 244 9.06 8.59 10.44
N ASP A 245 8.10 8.71 9.53
CA ASP A 245 6.66 8.71 9.79
C ASP A 245 6.05 7.30 9.86
N GLY A 246 6.86 6.23 9.80
CA GLY A 246 6.40 4.84 9.83
C GLY A 246 5.73 4.38 8.53
N THR A 247 5.87 5.14 7.44
CA THR A 247 5.34 4.77 6.13
C THR A 247 6.34 3.96 5.31
N LEU A 248 5.80 3.12 4.42
CA LEU A 248 6.50 2.43 3.37
C LEU A 248 6.16 3.08 2.03
N MET A 249 7.15 3.21 1.15
CA MET A 249 6.93 3.63 -0.23
C MET A 249 6.61 2.43 -1.10
N VAL A 250 5.43 2.44 -1.73
CA VAL A 250 4.84 1.32 -2.44
C VAL A 250 4.55 1.72 -3.88
N ASN A 251 4.87 0.84 -4.83
CA ASN A 251 4.39 1.03 -6.21
C ASN A 251 2.93 0.55 -6.30
N PRO A 252 1.96 1.44 -6.61
CA PRO A 252 0.55 1.07 -6.67
C PRO A 252 0.26 -0.06 -7.69
N ASN A 253 1.05 -0.15 -8.77
CA ASN A 253 0.88 -1.17 -9.80
C ASN A 253 1.21 -2.58 -9.31
N TRP A 254 1.95 -2.74 -8.21
CA TRP A 254 2.28 -4.06 -7.67
C TRP A 254 1.08 -4.82 -7.11
N SER A 255 -0.07 -4.15 -6.94
CA SER A 255 -1.36 -4.83 -6.73
C SER A 255 -1.70 -5.84 -7.83
N LYS A 256 -1.12 -5.68 -9.03
CA LYS A 256 -1.27 -6.60 -10.18
C LYS A 256 -0.39 -7.86 -10.09
N LEU A 257 0.51 -7.95 -9.10
CA LEU A 257 1.34 -9.14 -8.90
C LEU A 257 0.55 -10.30 -8.26
N GLY A 258 -0.60 -10.02 -7.64
CA GLY A 258 -1.50 -11.03 -7.10
C GLY A 258 -2.62 -11.40 -8.07
N ARG A 259 -3.33 -12.50 -7.78
CA ARG A 259 -4.55 -12.88 -8.52
C ARG A 259 -5.69 -11.95 -8.16
N ARG A 260 -6.60 -11.75 -9.09
CA ARG A 260 -7.81 -10.95 -8.90
C ARG A 260 -9.01 -11.74 -9.38
N PHE A 261 -10.04 -11.81 -8.55
CA PHE A 261 -11.33 -12.42 -8.89
C PHE A 261 -12.46 -11.49 -8.46
N ALA A 262 -13.50 -11.42 -9.28
CA ALA A 262 -14.79 -10.92 -8.80
C ALA A 262 -15.51 -12.04 -8.00
N LEU A 263 -16.43 -11.67 -7.09
CA LEU A 263 -17.15 -12.66 -6.27
C LEU A 263 -17.85 -13.74 -7.11
N ASN A 264 -18.49 -13.36 -8.20
CA ASN A 264 -19.16 -14.29 -9.13
C ASN A 264 -18.17 -15.28 -9.77
N GLU A 265 -16.98 -14.83 -10.15
CA GLU A 265 -15.91 -15.67 -10.68
C GLU A 265 -15.43 -16.65 -9.62
N LEU A 266 -15.20 -16.19 -8.39
CA LEU A 266 -14.81 -17.06 -7.29
C LEU A 266 -15.83 -18.18 -7.06
N LEU A 267 -17.12 -17.85 -7.05
CA LEU A 267 -18.19 -18.84 -6.88
C LEU A 267 -18.23 -19.85 -8.03
N LEU A 268 -18.03 -19.39 -9.28
CA LEU A 268 -17.94 -20.27 -10.43
C LEU A 268 -16.71 -21.20 -10.34
N LEU A 269 -15.57 -20.66 -9.94
CA LEU A 269 -14.32 -21.42 -9.77
C LEU A 269 -14.44 -22.44 -8.64
N ALA A 270 -15.12 -22.09 -7.54
CA ALA A 270 -15.41 -23.01 -6.45
C ALA A 270 -16.21 -24.23 -6.94
N GLN A 271 -17.22 -24.00 -7.80
CA GLN A 271 -17.99 -25.10 -8.42
C GLN A 271 -17.15 -25.94 -9.39
N GLN A 272 -16.18 -25.33 -10.07
CA GLN A 272 -15.33 -26.00 -11.06
C GLN A 272 -13.98 -26.50 -10.50
N ARG A 273 -13.79 -26.49 -9.18
CA ARG A 273 -12.51 -26.78 -8.52
C ARG A 273 -11.80 -28.02 -9.03
N GLN A 274 -12.53 -29.12 -9.23
CA GLN A 274 -11.96 -30.40 -9.69
C GLN A 274 -11.34 -30.32 -11.11
N LYS A 275 -11.70 -29.31 -11.90
CA LYS A 275 -11.21 -29.12 -13.28
C LYS A 275 -10.00 -28.18 -13.36
N ASN A 276 -9.68 -27.43 -12.30
CA ASN A 276 -8.66 -26.37 -12.32
C ASN A 276 -7.61 -26.56 -11.19
N PRO A 277 -6.63 -27.46 -11.37
CA PRO A 277 -5.59 -27.71 -10.37
C PRO A 277 -4.66 -26.51 -10.13
N ALA A 278 -4.57 -25.56 -11.06
CA ALA A 278 -3.78 -24.33 -10.90
C ALA A 278 -4.27 -23.41 -9.74
N LEU A 279 -5.48 -23.67 -9.22
CA LEU A 279 -6.07 -22.95 -8.10
C LEU A 279 -5.82 -23.65 -6.76
N GLU A 280 -5.12 -24.79 -6.74
CA GLU A 280 -4.72 -25.41 -5.47
C GLU A 280 -3.77 -24.50 -4.69
N SER A 281 -2.94 -23.67 -5.33
CA SER A 281 -2.03 -22.74 -4.65
C SER A 281 -2.74 -21.68 -3.79
N LEU A 282 -4.06 -21.48 -3.95
CA LEU A 282 -4.84 -20.53 -3.14
C LEU A 282 -4.81 -20.83 -1.64
N HIS A 283 -4.49 -22.06 -1.23
CA HIS A 283 -4.37 -22.40 0.18
C HIS A 283 -3.17 -21.71 0.87
N GLU A 284 -2.11 -21.39 0.12
CA GLU A 284 -0.90 -20.71 0.59
C GLU A 284 -0.99 -19.18 0.43
N ASP A 285 -1.91 -18.70 -0.41
CA ASP A 285 -2.09 -17.28 -0.66
C ASP A 285 -2.75 -16.57 0.54
N LEU A 286 -2.40 -15.30 0.73
CA LEU A 286 -3.20 -14.38 1.52
C LEU A 286 -4.43 -13.98 0.70
N ILE A 287 -5.63 -14.28 1.18
CA ILE A 287 -6.86 -13.85 0.51
C ILE A 287 -7.30 -12.50 1.07
N LEU A 288 -7.38 -11.47 0.21
CA LEU A 288 -7.84 -10.13 0.57
C LEU A 288 -9.24 -9.89 -0.02
N ALA A 289 -10.25 -9.84 0.84
CA ALA A 289 -11.61 -9.43 0.49
C ALA A 289 -11.72 -7.90 0.52
N ARG A 290 -12.17 -7.33 -0.59
CA ARG A 290 -12.30 -5.89 -0.81
C ARG A 290 -13.69 -5.54 -1.31
N THR A 291 -14.17 -4.37 -0.91
CA THR A 291 -15.36 -3.75 -1.51
C THR A 291 -14.92 -2.52 -2.29
N PRO A 292 -15.10 -2.46 -3.62
CA PRO A 292 -14.68 -1.32 -4.41
C PRO A 292 -15.53 -0.11 -4.02
N SER A 293 -14.92 0.84 -3.31
CA SER A 293 -15.55 2.11 -2.94
C SER A 293 -15.70 3.04 -4.16
N ASN A 294 -14.91 2.83 -5.21
CA ASN A 294 -15.05 3.48 -6.52
C ASN A 294 -14.37 2.60 -7.60
N LEU A 295 -15.09 2.24 -8.67
CA LEU A 295 -14.58 1.42 -9.78
C LEU A 295 -13.47 2.12 -10.60
N LEU A 296 -13.31 3.43 -10.41
CA LEU A 296 -12.28 4.28 -11.02
C LEU A 296 -11.20 4.70 -10.01
N ALA A 297 -11.22 4.19 -8.77
CA ALA A 297 -10.21 4.53 -7.77
C ALA A 297 -8.81 4.06 -8.19
N PRO A 298 -7.75 4.80 -7.78
CA PRO A 298 -6.37 4.40 -8.04
C PRO A 298 -6.07 3.00 -7.48
N ALA A 299 -4.99 2.43 -7.99
CA ALA A 299 -4.58 1.05 -7.73
C ALA A 299 -4.61 0.70 -6.23
N ASP A 300 -4.99 -0.54 -5.97
CA ASP A 300 -5.27 -1.06 -4.64
C ASP A 300 -4.05 -0.96 -3.73
N VAL A 301 -4.07 0.05 -2.86
CA VAL A 301 -2.93 0.42 -2.02
C VAL A 301 -2.61 -0.68 -1.01
N PHE A 302 -3.63 -1.32 -0.43
CA PHE A 302 -3.42 -2.41 0.51
C PHE A 302 -2.91 -3.66 -0.18
N ALA A 303 -3.50 -4.06 -1.32
CA ALA A 303 -3.00 -5.19 -2.09
C ALA A 303 -1.57 -4.95 -2.59
N ALA A 304 -1.28 -3.75 -3.09
CA ALA A 304 0.08 -3.36 -3.51
C ALA A 304 1.07 -3.43 -2.35
N THR A 305 0.69 -2.95 -1.17
CA THR A 305 1.54 -3.00 0.03
C THR A 305 1.80 -4.43 0.48
N ILE A 306 0.77 -5.28 0.53
CA ILE A 306 0.95 -6.70 0.89
C ILE A 306 1.83 -7.41 -0.15
N ALA A 307 1.60 -7.19 -1.44
CA ALA A 307 2.43 -7.75 -2.51
C ALA A 307 3.89 -7.26 -2.42
N THR A 308 4.10 -5.99 -2.07
CA THR A 308 5.43 -5.41 -1.78
C THR A 308 6.14 -6.18 -0.66
N LEU A 309 5.44 -6.39 0.45
CA LEU A 309 5.98 -7.08 1.62
C LEU A 309 6.30 -8.55 1.32
N GLN A 310 5.40 -9.25 0.63
CA GLN A 310 5.58 -10.66 0.28
C GLN A 310 6.68 -10.89 -0.75
N SER A 311 6.81 -9.99 -1.74
CA SER A 311 7.82 -10.10 -2.79
C SER A 311 9.20 -9.60 -2.36
N ASN A 312 9.32 -8.91 -1.21
CA ASN A 312 10.56 -8.31 -0.70
C ASN A 312 11.23 -7.32 -1.69
N HIS A 313 10.44 -6.76 -2.62
CA HIS A 313 10.90 -5.69 -3.50
C HIS A 313 10.57 -4.37 -2.83
N PHE A 314 11.55 -3.55 -2.48
CA PHE A 314 11.29 -2.27 -1.83
C PHE A 314 11.88 -1.13 -2.65
N VAL A 315 11.16 -0.01 -2.73
CA VAL A 315 11.70 1.21 -3.31
C VAL A 315 12.74 1.77 -2.34
N ARG A 316 14.02 1.70 -2.72
CA ARG A 316 15.13 2.22 -1.91
C ARG A 316 15.67 3.50 -2.55
N ARG A 317 15.97 4.49 -1.72
CA ARG A 317 16.75 5.66 -2.18
C ARG A 317 18.14 5.17 -2.58
N VAL A 318 18.60 5.58 -3.76
CA VAL A 318 19.97 5.28 -4.20
C VAL A 318 20.94 5.95 -3.22
N SER A 319 22.03 5.27 -2.86
CA SER A 319 22.97 5.70 -1.83
C SER A 319 23.39 7.17 -1.95
N LEU A 320 23.66 7.86 -0.83
CA LEU A 320 24.16 9.25 -0.80
C LEU A 320 25.41 9.48 -1.67
N LEU A 321 26.21 8.43 -1.89
CA LEU A 321 27.37 8.46 -2.79
C LEU A 321 26.97 8.68 -4.25
N PHE A 322 25.84 8.13 -4.67
CA PHE A 322 25.29 8.33 -6.00
C PHE A 322 24.79 9.76 -6.18
N ASP A 323 24.07 10.30 -5.18
CA ASP A 323 23.66 11.71 -5.18
C ASP A 323 24.90 12.62 -5.30
N GLY A 324 25.96 12.33 -4.53
CA GLY A 324 27.24 13.04 -4.63
C GLY A 324 27.90 12.92 -6.00
N ALA A 325 27.90 11.72 -6.61
CA ALA A 325 28.44 11.49 -7.95
C ALA A 325 27.63 12.23 -9.03
N VAL A 326 26.30 12.26 -8.92
CA VAL A 326 25.41 13.00 -9.83
C VAL A 326 25.62 14.50 -9.70
N VAL A 327 25.70 15.03 -8.47
CA VAL A 327 26.01 16.45 -8.24
C VAL A 327 27.39 16.81 -8.80
N LEU A 328 28.39 15.94 -8.60
CA LEU A 328 29.73 16.12 -9.18
C LEU A 328 29.67 16.09 -10.70
N PHE A 329 28.93 15.17 -11.30
CA PHE A 329 28.72 15.08 -12.75
C PHE A 329 28.04 16.35 -13.30
N ILE A 330 26.98 16.84 -12.65
CA ILE A 330 26.31 18.09 -12.99
C ILE A 330 27.28 19.27 -12.87
N ALA A 331 28.08 19.34 -11.81
CA ALA A 331 29.08 20.39 -11.63
C ALA A 331 30.17 20.34 -12.72
N LEU A 332 30.58 19.14 -13.14
CA LEU A 332 31.56 18.92 -14.20
C LEU A 332 30.98 19.32 -15.57
N LEU A 333 29.73 18.98 -15.84
CA LEU A 333 28.98 19.43 -17.01
C LEU A 333 28.79 20.94 -17.03
N ALA A 334 28.41 21.56 -15.91
CA ALA A 334 28.27 23.00 -15.77
C ALA A 334 29.61 23.72 -16.00
N SER A 335 30.72 23.18 -15.47
CA SER A 335 32.07 23.72 -15.71
C SER A 335 32.48 23.65 -17.19
N ARG A 336 32.12 22.56 -17.88
CA ARG A 336 32.30 22.43 -19.33
C ARG A 336 31.38 23.35 -20.13
N ALA A 337 30.13 23.49 -19.71
CA ALA A 337 29.13 24.33 -20.35
C ALA A 337 29.51 25.82 -20.27
N VAL A 338 30.12 26.27 -19.18
CA VAL A 338 30.68 27.64 -19.04
C VAL A 338 31.84 27.90 -20.01
N ARG A 339 32.50 26.85 -20.54
CA ARG A 339 33.50 26.99 -21.61
C ARG A 339 32.91 26.93 -23.03
N ALA A 340 31.66 26.48 -23.18
CA ALA A 340 31.04 26.21 -24.47
C ALA A 340 30.27 27.44 -25.00
N SER A 341 30.10 27.53 -26.31
CA SER A 341 29.27 28.59 -26.91
C SER A 341 27.79 28.39 -26.52
N ARG A 342 26.98 29.47 -26.52
CA ARG A 342 25.54 29.37 -26.15
C ARG A 342 24.78 28.32 -27.00
N ILE A 343 25.25 28.06 -28.21
CA ILE A 343 24.64 27.11 -29.15
C ILE A 343 24.91 25.65 -28.71
N ASP A 344 26.14 25.36 -28.28
CA ASP A 344 26.53 24.02 -27.81
C ASP A 344 25.83 23.64 -26.50
N LEU A 345 25.52 24.64 -25.67
CA LEU A 345 24.82 24.45 -24.40
C LEU A 345 23.35 24.03 -24.62
N VAL A 346 22.68 24.65 -25.60
CA VAL A 346 21.31 24.28 -25.98
C VAL A 346 21.26 22.90 -26.62
N LEU A 347 22.22 22.58 -27.51
CA LEU A 347 22.33 21.26 -28.13
C LEU A 347 22.62 20.16 -27.10
N GLY A 348 23.48 20.45 -26.10
CA GLY A 348 23.77 19.54 -25.00
C GLY A 348 22.56 19.30 -24.09
N LEU A 349 21.76 20.33 -23.81
CA LEU A 349 20.54 20.20 -23.02
C LEU A 349 19.51 19.32 -23.74
N ILE A 350 19.32 19.54 -25.05
CA ILE A 350 18.42 18.74 -25.89
C ILE A 350 18.90 17.29 -25.98
N ALA A 351 20.21 17.07 -26.14
CA ALA A 351 20.77 15.72 -26.16
C ALA A 351 20.63 15.01 -24.81
N PHE A 352 20.79 15.73 -23.70
CA PHE A 352 20.63 15.18 -22.35
C PHE A 352 19.17 14.84 -22.04
N THR A 353 18.21 15.70 -22.39
CA THR A 353 16.79 15.39 -22.24
C THR A 353 16.36 14.25 -23.16
N ALA A 354 16.87 14.19 -24.40
CA ALA A 354 16.63 13.07 -25.30
C ALA A 354 17.21 11.76 -24.76
N ALA A 355 18.43 11.77 -24.24
CA ALA A 355 19.07 10.59 -23.64
C ALA A 355 18.36 10.14 -22.36
N TYR A 356 17.95 11.08 -21.51
CA TYR A 356 17.15 10.79 -20.32
C TYR A 356 15.81 10.16 -20.69
N CYS A 357 15.10 10.70 -21.69
CA CYS A 357 13.88 10.11 -22.22
C CYS A 357 14.12 8.70 -22.77
N LEU A 358 15.22 8.47 -23.50
CA LEU A 358 15.55 7.15 -24.08
C LEU A 358 15.91 6.12 -23.00
N ILE A 359 16.65 6.52 -21.98
CA ILE A 359 16.99 5.66 -20.83
C ILE A 359 15.72 5.36 -20.01
N ALA A 360 14.89 6.37 -19.75
CA ALA A 360 13.60 6.16 -19.09
C ALA A 360 12.69 5.22 -19.89
N PHE A 361 12.64 5.35 -21.21
CA PHE A 361 11.87 4.46 -22.09
C PHE A 361 12.39 3.03 -22.08
N THR A 362 13.71 2.84 -22.13
CA THR A 362 14.33 1.50 -22.13
C THR A 362 14.24 0.81 -20.77
N VAL A 363 14.24 1.58 -19.67
CA VAL A 363 14.00 1.06 -18.33
C VAL A 363 12.52 0.74 -18.11
N MET A 364 11.58 1.46 -18.74
CA MET A 364 10.14 1.14 -18.69
C MET A 364 9.71 0.01 -19.65
N ALA A 365 10.48 -0.26 -20.71
CA ALA A 365 10.21 -1.32 -21.69
C ALA A 365 10.72 -2.72 -21.27
N ARG A 366 11.36 -2.82 -20.09
CA ARG A 366 11.75 -4.07 -19.43
C ARG A 366 10.88 -4.29 -18.21
#